data_AF-A0A074ZHH1-F1
#
_entry.id   AF-A0A074ZHH1-F1
#
_cell.length_a   1.000
_cell.length_b   1.000
_cell.length_c   1.000
_cell.angle_alpha   90.00
_cell.angle_beta   90.00
_cell.angle_gamma   90.00
#
_symmetry.space_group_name_H-M   'P 1'
#
loop_
_entity.id
_entity.type
_entity.pdbx_description
1 polymer ?
#
loop_
_entity_poly.entity_id
_entity_poly.type
_entity_poly.pdbx_seq_one_letter_code
_entity_poly.pdbx_strand_id
1 'polypeptide(L)'
;MRTGYPLHQSRRSADTMSDKRDDPISPPVNRPILEVMEEVRSKLRLLEGETKSLCENSYRSLREAKQRAHKLRENNRKLRLRIAEHDMPDEITIARVSGWKFDRQLFLPHLTTSQILDLVDGRIAKQMNQLNMLRYKTRLRQEKLSHLDTQAKLLELEWEQMKDYRVGDEVTNQAIRVLENKIDKTKIKQSEVIHIGRTYAAIKDKMQEETLTYASTADAIQYEIERCARKLQELRPIFESAISVREKTKTELQRHEELTFAQRKRREMELISMRRIVESKKDKPITHKNPLLEQELRKLDPEAVGDEMEEELASESQTRLNHLSRINEQLKQITGYFDLTDIVKRMEELMETGRQLERLRAQNDHRIKQLKLQSKTMEEHLALLRIAYEYAKDKLESSKLDHKAKEEESVHSRVKLRDDSKDKQQALDRINLTLEHLYKKLVLVSIFGRRDKKRPVVKEFPQNFSPVELLGKCNGLQQQLERDLEEYDISEEEERLEEALCENVRSREEYQDIVERRIPNNAVRTNAANKKGAWVGGSGTDEVDQEVLTRDAIKQRSRMIVENAKRKTTRNTNRKQFNLSI
;
A
#
# COMPACT_ATOMS: atom_id res chain seq x y z
N MET A 1 -117.86 -27.09 -20.06
CA MET A 1 -118.13 -26.29 -21.30
C MET A 1 -117.50 -27.04 -22.47
N ARG A 2 -118.30 -27.42 -23.48
CA ARG A 2 -118.29 -26.85 -24.86
C ARG A 2 -116.97 -27.07 -25.63
N THR A 3 -116.93 -27.53 -26.89
CA THR A 3 -117.93 -28.19 -27.80
C THR A 3 -117.20 -28.55 -29.10
N GLY A 4 -117.67 -29.55 -29.85
CA GLY A 4 -117.27 -29.81 -31.24
C GLY A 4 -116.20 -30.92 -31.40
N TYR A 5 -116.25 -31.88 -32.34
CA TYR A 5 -117.08 -32.08 -33.55
C TYR A 5 -117.11 -30.88 -34.54
N PRO A 6 -117.25 -31.07 -35.87
CA PRO A 6 -117.54 -32.28 -36.65
C PRO A 6 -116.42 -32.55 -37.71
N LEU A 7 -116.53 -33.20 -38.89
CA LEU A 7 -117.58 -33.94 -39.63
C LEU A 7 -116.89 -34.94 -40.63
N HIS A 8 -117.68 -35.80 -41.26
CA HIS A 8 -117.41 -36.48 -42.54
C HIS A 8 -117.44 -35.53 -43.77
N GLN A 9 -117.24 -36.09 -44.97
CA GLN A 9 -117.59 -35.58 -46.33
C GLN A 9 -116.46 -34.82 -47.07
N SER A 10 -116.33 -34.85 -48.41
CA SER A 10 -116.98 -35.68 -49.46
C SER A 10 -116.21 -35.64 -50.79
N ARG A 11 -116.41 -36.70 -51.60
CA ARG A 11 -116.41 -36.79 -53.09
C ARG A 11 -115.82 -35.65 -53.93
N ARG A 12 -115.04 -36.03 -54.95
CA ARG A 12 -115.37 -35.77 -56.38
C ARG A 12 -114.60 -36.70 -57.35
N SER A 13 -115.38 -37.42 -58.18
CA SER A 13 -115.21 -37.76 -59.62
C SER A 13 -113.87 -38.35 -60.15
N ALA A 14 -113.85 -39.35 -61.04
CA ALA A 14 -114.86 -39.80 -62.02
C ALA A 14 -114.73 -41.30 -62.42
N ASP A 15 -115.85 -41.90 -62.88
CA ASP A 15 -116.05 -42.72 -64.11
C ASP A 15 -115.07 -43.89 -64.48
N THR A 16 -115.42 -45.03 -65.10
CA THR A 16 -116.67 -45.66 -65.62
C THR A 16 -116.38 -47.13 -66.10
N MET A 17 -117.43 -47.98 -66.28
CA MET A 17 -117.50 -49.20 -67.16
C MET A 17 -116.59 -50.42 -66.78
N SER A 18 -117.11 -51.65 -66.55
CA SER A 18 -117.52 -52.74 -67.50
C SER A 18 -116.41 -53.17 -68.49
N ASP A 19 -116.12 -54.46 -68.72
CA ASP A 19 -117.05 -55.49 -69.25
C ASP A 19 -116.62 -56.95 -68.89
N LYS A 20 -117.55 -57.91 -69.03
CA LYS A 20 -117.33 -59.37 -68.97
C LYS A 20 -116.93 -59.92 -70.35
N ARG A 21 -116.39 -61.16 -70.42
CA ARG A 21 -116.81 -62.18 -71.42
C ARG A 21 -116.67 -63.60 -70.87
N ASP A 22 -117.66 -64.43 -71.19
CA ASP A 22 -117.78 -65.85 -70.86
C ASP A 22 -117.48 -66.74 -72.11
N ASP A 23 -117.03 -67.99 -71.90
CA ASP A 23 -117.50 -69.26 -72.55
C ASP A 23 -117.36 -69.54 -74.08
N PRO A 24 -117.58 -70.81 -74.57
CA PRO A 24 -117.55 -72.16 -73.93
C PRO A 24 -116.91 -73.32 -74.80
N ILE A 25 -116.99 -74.58 -74.32
CA ILE A 25 -116.61 -75.86 -75.02
C ILE A 25 -117.70 -76.96 -74.89
N SER A 26 -117.97 -77.76 -75.94
CA SER A 26 -118.50 -79.18 -75.92
C SER A 26 -118.51 -79.78 -77.36
N PRO A 27 -118.81 -81.09 -77.66
CA PRO A 27 -118.88 -82.35 -76.86
C PRO A 27 -118.26 -83.65 -77.54
N PRO A 28 -118.27 -84.85 -76.89
CA PRO A 28 -117.80 -86.16 -77.45
C PRO A 28 -118.82 -87.35 -77.38
N VAL A 29 -118.37 -88.60 -77.69
CA VAL A 29 -119.14 -89.88 -77.76
C VAL A 29 -118.44 -91.05 -76.99
N ASN A 30 -119.18 -92.07 -76.52
CA ASN A 30 -118.85 -93.00 -75.39
C ASN A 30 -117.77 -94.13 -75.58
N ARG A 31 -117.10 -94.52 -74.47
CA ARG A 31 -116.05 -95.58 -74.31
C ARG A 31 -116.00 -96.19 -72.86
N PRO A 32 -115.22 -97.28 -72.56
CA PRO A 32 -115.38 -98.13 -71.35
C PRO A 32 -114.53 -97.79 -70.09
N ILE A 33 -114.66 -98.61 -69.03
CA ILE A 33 -114.65 -98.19 -67.60
C ILE A 33 -113.31 -98.33 -66.81
N LEU A 34 -112.38 -99.20 -67.20
CA LEU A 34 -111.30 -99.65 -66.29
C LEU A 34 -110.26 -98.56 -65.93
N GLU A 35 -109.85 -97.71 -66.88
CA GLU A 35 -108.90 -96.59 -66.64
C GLU A 35 -109.41 -95.59 -65.59
N VAL A 36 -110.73 -95.38 -65.53
CA VAL A 36 -111.37 -94.44 -64.60
C VAL A 36 -111.09 -94.82 -63.14
N MET A 37 -110.93 -96.10 -62.83
CA MET A 37 -110.67 -96.56 -61.46
C MET A 37 -109.24 -96.25 -60.96
N GLU A 38 -108.23 -96.29 -61.83
CA GLU A 38 -106.84 -96.04 -61.42
C GLU A 38 -106.54 -94.54 -61.26
N GLU A 39 -107.13 -93.70 -62.12
CA GLU A 39 -107.10 -92.25 -61.93
C GLU A 39 -107.73 -91.83 -60.58
N VAL A 40 -108.90 -92.38 -60.24
CA VAL A 40 -109.61 -92.04 -59.00
C VAL A 40 -108.76 -92.41 -57.78
N ARG A 41 -108.12 -93.59 -57.76
CA ARG A 41 -107.21 -93.99 -56.66
C ARG A 41 -106.01 -93.06 -56.53
N SER A 42 -105.47 -92.59 -57.65
CA SER A 42 -104.31 -91.67 -57.66
C SER A 42 -104.69 -90.28 -57.15
N LYS A 43 -105.84 -89.74 -57.57
CA LYS A 43 -106.42 -88.49 -57.05
C LYS A 43 -106.68 -88.55 -55.55
N LEU A 44 -107.17 -89.69 -55.04
CA LEU A 44 -107.46 -89.89 -53.61
C LEU A 44 -106.20 -89.82 -52.73
N ARG A 45 -105.11 -90.48 -53.14
CA ARG A 45 -103.80 -90.36 -52.44
C ARG A 45 -103.24 -88.93 -52.43
N LEU A 46 -103.47 -88.17 -53.50
CA LEU A 46 -102.99 -86.78 -53.57
C LEU A 46 -103.75 -85.89 -52.59
N LEU A 47 -105.07 -86.04 -52.49
CA LEU A 47 -105.92 -85.36 -51.50
C LEU A 47 -105.57 -85.74 -50.05
N GLU A 48 -105.21 -87.00 -49.79
CA GLU A 48 -104.71 -87.43 -48.46
C GLU A 48 -103.38 -86.74 -48.11
N GLY A 49 -102.50 -86.54 -49.09
CA GLY A 49 -101.26 -85.76 -48.94
C GLY A 49 -101.52 -84.28 -48.67
N GLU A 50 -102.39 -83.66 -49.46
CA GLU A 50 -102.77 -82.24 -49.31
C GLU A 50 -103.43 -81.98 -47.96
N THR A 51 -104.42 -82.78 -47.56
CA THR A 51 -105.11 -82.64 -46.26
C THR A 51 -104.15 -82.81 -45.07
N LYS A 52 -103.19 -83.74 -45.15
CA LYS A 52 -102.13 -83.87 -44.14
C LYS A 52 -101.23 -82.62 -44.10
N SER A 53 -100.83 -82.08 -45.26
CA SER A 53 -100.00 -80.87 -45.33
C SER A 53 -100.72 -79.63 -44.76
N LEU A 54 -102.03 -79.50 -45.01
CA LEU A 54 -102.88 -78.44 -44.46
C LEU A 54 -103.03 -78.55 -42.95
N CYS A 55 -103.22 -79.76 -42.42
CA CYS A 55 -103.20 -80.03 -40.99
C CYS A 55 -101.85 -79.65 -40.35
N GLU A 56 -100.72 -80.08 -40.92
CA GLU A 56 -99.39 -79.73 -40.40
C GLU A 56 -99.12 -78.21 -40.43
N ASN A 57 -99.51 -77.52 -41.51
CA ASN A 57 -99.39 -76.07 -41.61
C ASN A 57 -100.30 -75.31 -40.62
N SER A 58 -101.50 -75.83 -40.33
CA SER A 58 -102.38 -75.24 -39.31
C SER A 58 -101.79 -75.41 -37.90
N TYR A 59 -101.22 -76.57 -37.58
CA TYR A 59 -100.52 -76.80 -36.30
C TYR A 59 -99.25 -75.95 -36.16
N ARG A 60 -98.47 -75.73 -37.23
CA ARG A 60 -97.33 -74.78 -37.24
C ARG A 60 -97.80 -73.35 -36.99
N SER A 61 -98.80 -72.89 -37.74
CA SER A 61 -99.41 -71.55 -37.58
C SER A 61 -99.95 -71.32 -36.16
N LEU A 62 -100.57 -72.34 -35.56
CA LEU A 62 -101.05 -72.28 -34.18
C LEU A 62 -99.91 -72.19 -33.16
N ARG A 63 -98.78 -72.88 -33.37
CA ARG A 63 -97.59 -72.76 -32.52
C ARG A 63 -96.99 -71.36 -32.59
N GLU A 64 -96.87 -70.79 -33.80
CA GLU A 64 -96.39 -69.42 -33.98
C GLU A 64 -97.32 -68.39 -33.33
N ALA A 65 -98.64 -68.53 -33.50
CA ALA A 65 -99.62 -67.67 -32.87
C ALA A 65 -99.50 -67.70 -31.33
N LYS A 66 -99.30 -68.87 -30.73
CA LYS A 66 -99.02 -69.02 -29.29
C LYS A 66 -97.72 -68.32 -28.87
N GLN A 67 -96.64 -68.44 -29.65
CA GLN A 67 -95.38 -67.74 -29.37
C GLN A 67 -95.52 -66.21 -29.48
N ARG A 68 -96.23 -65.71 -30.49
CA ARG A 68 -96.53 -64.27 -30.65
C ARG A 68 -97.37 -63.75 -29.47
N ALA A 69 -98.37 -64.52 -29.02
CA ALA A 69 -99.15 -64.19 -27.84
C ALA A 69 -98.31 -64.12 -26.54
N HIS A 70 -97.30 -65.00 -26.38
CA HIS A 70 -96.37 -64.92 -25.24
C HIS A 70 -95.52 -63.64 -25.28
N LYS A 71 -94.92 -63.33 -26.44
CA LYS A 71 -94.14 -62.09 -26.64
C LYS A 71 -94.99 -60.84 -26.37
N LEU A 72 -96.25 -60.83 -26.81
CA LEU A 72 -97.19 -59.73 -26.52
C LEU A 72 -97.51 -59.61 -25.02
N ARG A 73 -97.67 -60.72 -24.29
CA ARG A 73 -97.88 -60.70 -22.82
C ARG A 73 -96.66 -60.16 -22.07
N GLU A 74 -95.45 -60.55 -22.45
CA GLU A 74 -94.21 -59.98 -21.88
C GLU A 74 -94.08 -58.49 -22.16
N ASN A 75 -94.35 -58.06 -23.40
CA ASN A 75 -94.31 -56.65 -23.77
C ASN A 75 -95.39 -55.85 -23.02
N ASN A 76 -96.59 -56.41 -22.82
CA ASN A 76 -97.64 -55.78 -22.01
C ASN A 76 -97.21 -55.68 -20.52
N ARG A 77 -96.52 -56.69 -19.97
CA ARG A 77 -95.93 -56.63 -18.61
C ARG A 77 -94.86 -55.53 -18.51
N LYS A 78 -93.97 -55.41 -19.50
CA LYS A 78 -92.95 -54.33 -19.56
C LYS A 78 -93.58 -52.95 -19.69
N LEU A 79 -94.63 -52.81 -20.50
CA LEU A 79 -95.38 -51.56 -20.65
C LEU A 79 -96.12 -51.20 -19.36
N ARG A 80 -96.74 -52.17 -18.66
CA ARG A 80 -97.35 -51.94 -17.34
C ARG A 80 -96.33 -51.51 -16.28
N LEU A 81 -95.10 -52.05 -16.31
CA LEU A 81 -94.02 -51.57 -15.44
C LEU A 81 -93.63 -50.13 -15.77
N ARG A 82 -93.46 -49.78 -17.05
CA ARG A 82 -93.17 -48.39 -17.47
C ARG A 82 -94.30 -47.41 -17.14
N ILE A 83 -95.56 -47.84 -17.27
CA ILE A 83 -96.72 -47.06 -16.83
C ILE A 83 -96.67 -46.88 -15.31
N ALA A 84 -96.42 -47.94 -14.54
CA ALA A 84 -96.24 -47.83 -13.08
C ALA A 84 -95.05 -46.95 -12.66
N GLU A 85 -93.97 -46.89 -13.44
CA GLU A 85 -92.85 -45.95 -13.25
C GLU A 85 -93.23 -44.49 -13.55
N HIS A 86 -94.17 -44.28 -14.47
CA HIS A 86 -94.62 -42.95 -14.95
C HIS A 86 -95.87 -42.42 -14.20
N ASP A 87 -96.64 -43.32 -13.58
CA ASP A 87 -97.75 -43.05 -12.67
C ASP A 87 -97.27 -42.86 -11.21
N MET A 88 -95.95 -42.95 -10.96
CA MET A 88 -95.38 -42.47 -9.70
C MET A 88 -95.57 -40.95 -9.62
N PRO A 89 -96.11 -40.39 -8.52
CA PRO A 89 -96.39 -38.96 -8.43
C PRO A 89 -95.11 -38.11 -8.55
N ASP A 90 -95.22 -36.97 -9.25
CA ASP A 90 -94.13 -36.05 -9.60
C ASP A 90 -93.34 -35.49 -8.39
N GLU A 91 -93.84 -35.67 -7.17
CA GLU A 91 -93.16 -35.29 -5.94
C GLU A 91 -91.86 -36.12 -5.71
N ILE A 92 -91.84 -37.38 -6.18
CA ILE A 92 -90.69 -38.29 -5.98
C ILE A 92 -89.57 -38.00 -6.99
N THR A 93 -89.88 -37.46 -8.17
CA THR A 93 -88.87 -37.07 -9.18
C THR A 93 -88.16 -35.78 -8.78
N ILE A 94 -88.87 -34.79 -8.21
CA ILE A 94 -88.28 -33.54 -7.68
C ILE A 94 -87.25 -33.83 -6.57
N ALA A 95 -87.56 -34.76 -5.66
CA ALA A 95 -86.64 -35.18 -4.60
C ALA A 95 -85.35 -35.85 -5.14
N ARG A 96 -85.42 -36.52 -6.30
CA ARG A 96 -84.26 -37.17 -6.93
C ARG A 96 -83.36 -36.19 -7.68
N VAL A 97 -83.93 -35.17 -8.31
CA VAL A 97 -83.18 -34.18 -9.12
C VAL A 97 -82.51 -33.11 -8.25
N SER A 98 -83.16 -32.67 -7.16
CA SER A 98 -82.65 -31.61 -6.30
C SER A 98 -81.47 -32.02 -5.40
N GLY A 99 -81.26 -33.32 -5.17
CA GLY A 99 -80.25 -33.83 -4.24
C GLY A 99 -80.55 -33.57 -2.75
N TRP A 100 -81.73 -33.03 -2.44
CA TRP A 100 -82.16 -32.79 -1.07
C TRP A 100 -82.56 -34.13 -0.43
N LYS A 101 -81.89 -34.49 0.68
CA LYS A 101 -82.40 -35.53 1.59
C LYS A 101 -83.65 -34.99 2.29
N PHE A 102 -84.80 -35.19 1.65
CA PHE A 102 -86.11 -34.98 2.24
C PHE A 102 -86.33 -36.01 3.35
N ASP A 103 -86.38 -35.54 4.59
CA ASP A 103 -86.75 -36.39 5.72
C ASP A 103 -88.24 -36.74 5.61
N ARG A 104 -88.56 -38.04 5.73
CA ARG A 104 -89.94 -38.56 5.69
C ARG A 104 -90.87 -37.91 6.72
N GLN A 105 -90.32 -37.25 7.73
CA GLN A 105 -91.06 -36.48 8.74
C GLN A 105 -91.82 -35.27 8.16
N LEU A 106 -91.38 -34.73 7.02
CA LEU A 106 -92.06 -33.61 6.33
C LEU A 106 -93.32 -34.03 5.55
N PHE A 107 -93.53 -35.34 5.34
CA PHE A 107 -94.65 -35.92 4.59
C PHE A 107 -95.48 -36.88 5.45
N LEU A 108 -95.61 -36.57 6.74
CA LEU A 108 -96.61 -37.20 7.59
C LEU A 108 -98.00 -36.63 7.22
N PRO A 109 -99.01 -37.47 6.91
CA PRO A 109 -100.29 -37.04 6.30
C PRO A 109 -101.24 -36.27 7.25
N HIS A 110 -100.70 -35.68 8.30
CA HIS A 110 -101.42 -34.95 9.36
C HIS A 110 -100.73 -33.60 9.70
N LEU A 111 -99.67 -33.20 8.99
CA LEU A 111 -99.10 -31.86 9.10
C LEU A 111 -99.81 -30.89 8.15
N THR A 112 -100.11 -29.69 8.64
CA THR A 112 -100.60 -28.59 7.81
C THR A 112 -99.45 -27.94 7.04
N THR A 113 -99.75 -27.25 5.94
CA THR A 113 -98.74 -26.57 5.11
C THR A 113 -97.89 -25.57 5.89
N SER A 114 -98.47 -24.90 6.89
CA SER A 114 -97.74 -24.02 7.83
C SER A 114 -96.65 -24.78 8.60
N GLN A 115 -96.98 -25.95 9.14
CA GLN A 115 -96.04 -26.75 9.95
C GLN A 115 -94.89 -27.32 9.11
N ILE A 116 -95.13 -27.61 7.83
CA ILE A 116 -94.07 -28.01 6.89
C ILE A 116 -93.15 -26.82 6.60
N LEU A 117 -93.70 -25.61 6.42
CA LEU A 117 -92.92 -24.38 6.22
C LEU A 117 -92.06 -24.08 7.45
N ASP A 118 -92.62 -24.13 8.66
CA ASP A 118 -91.89 -23.91 9.93
C ASP A 118 -90.70 -24.89 10.10
N LEU A 119 -90.87 -26.15 9.68
CA LEU A 119 -89.80 -27.16 9.72
C LEU A 119 -88.70 -26.91 8.67
N VAL A 120 -89.07 -26.43 7.47
CA VAL A 120 -88.13 -26.03 6.42
C VAL A 120 -87.35 -24.78 6.84
N ASP A 121 -88.04 -23.75 7.33
CA ASP A 121 -87.43 -22.52 7.84
C ASP A 121 -86.53 -22.80 9.04
N GLY A 122 -86.95 -23.67 9.97
CA GLY A 122 -86.11 -24.14 11.07
C GLY A 122 -84.85 -24.90 10.60
N ARG A 123 -84.90 -25.59 9.46
CA ARG A 123 -83.73 -26.24 8.84
C ARG A 123 -82.84 -25.24 8.11
N ILE A 124 -83.40 -24.28 7.39
CA ILE A 124 -82.67 -23.18 6.75
C ILE A 124 -81.96 -22.34 7.82
N ALA A 125 -82.62 -22.00 8.92
CA ALA A 125 -82.02 -21.30 10.05
C ALA A 125 -80.86 -22.08 10.68
N LYS A 126 -80.99 -23.41 10.86
CA LYS A 126 -79.88 -24.28 11.32
C LYS A 126 -78.70 -24.28 10.34
N GLN A 127 -78.94 -24.38 9.04
CA GLN A 127 -77.88 -24.34 8.02
C GLN A 127 -77.23 -22.94 7.92
N MET A 128 -78.02 -21.87 8.04
CA MET A 128 -77.51 -20.49 8.07
C MET A 128 -76.66 -20.24 9.32
N ASN A 129 -77.06 -20.76 10.49
CA ASN A 129 -76.25 -20.71 11.70
C ASN A 129 -74.94 -21.52 11.56
N GLN A 130 -74.97 -22.69 10.92
CA GLN A 130 -73.75 -23.44 10.58
C GLN A 130 -72.84 -22.66 9.62
N LEU A 131 -73.39 -22.03 8.58
CA LEU A 131 -72.65 -21.18 7.64
C LEU A 131 -72.02 -19.97 8.35
N ASN A 132 -72.77 -19.29 9.22
CA ASN A 132 -72.27 -18.16 10.00
C ASN A 132 -71.16 -18.58 10.96
N MET A 133 -71.28 -19.73 11.63
CA MET A 133 -70.22 -20.30 12.45
C MET A 133 -68.96 -20.67 11.65
N LEU A 134 -69.11 -21.16 10.42
CA LEU A 134 -67.98 -21.42 9.52
C LEU A 134 -67.33 -20.11 9.05
N ARG A 135 -68.12 -19.11 8.65
CA ARG A 135 -67.62 -17.77 8.28
C ARG A 135 -66.84 -17.11 9.42
N TYR A 136 -67.35 -17.18 10.65
CA TYR A 136 -66.64 -16.71 11.85
C TYR A 136 -65.30 -17.45 12.06
N LYS A 137 -65.29 -18.79 11.97
CA LYS A 137 -64.06 -19.60 12.08
C LYS A 137 -63.05 -19.28 10.97
N THR A 138 -63.50 -19.03 9.75
CA THR A 138 -62.64 -18.62 8.63
C THR A 138 -62.04 -17.25 8.87
N ARG A 139 -62.86 -16.27 9.28
CA ARG A 139 -62.41 -14.91 9.61
C ARG A 139 -61.35 -14.93 10.72
N LEU A 140 -61.60 -15.64 11.83
CA LEU A 140 -60.66 -15.77 12.94
C LEU A 140 -59.32 -16.39 12.51
N ARG A 141 -59.35 -17.36 11.58
CA ARG A 141 -58.14 -17.95 10.99
C ARG A 141 -57.42 -16.96 10.06
N GLN A 142 -58.16 -16.14 9.30
CA GLN A 142 -57.59 -15.08 8.47
C GLN A 142 -56.91 -14.00 9.32
N GLU A 143 -57.55 -13.55 10.40
CA GLU A 143 -56.96 -12.60 11.36
C GLU A 143 -55.70 -13.17 12.03
N LYS A 144 -55.70 -14.47 12.38
CA LYS A 144 -54.50 -15.15 12.88
C LYS A 144 -53.40 -15.30 11.81
N LEU A 145 -53.76 -15.56 10.54
CA LEU A 145 -52.81 -15.63 9.44
C LEU A 145 -52.18 -14.27 9.15
N SER A 146 -52.95 -13.17 9.14
CA SER A 146 -52.39 -11.83 8.98
C SER A 146 -51.48 -11.44 10.14
N HIS A 147 -51.81 -11.84 11.38
CA HIS A 147 -50.92 -11.63 12.53
C HIS A 147 -49.60 -12.38 12.37
N LEU A 148 -49.64 -13.66 11.96
CA LEU A 148 -48.43 -14.45 11.72
C LEU A 148 -47.60 -13.93 10.54
N ASP A 149 -48.24 -13.47 9.47
CA ASP A 149 -47.60 -12.83 8.31
C ASP A 149 -46.91 -11.50 8.71
N THR A 150 -47.56 -10.67 9.55
CA THR A 150 -46.89 -9.47 10.09
C THR A 150 -45.73 -9.81 11.02
N GLN A 151 -45.82 -10.87 11.84
CA GLN A 151 -44.70 -11.32 12.66
C GLN A 151 -43.54 -11.88 11.84
N ALA A 152 -43.83 -12.63 10.76
CA ALA A 152 -42.80 -13.13 9.85
C ALA A 152 -42.03 -11.97 9.20
N LYS A 153 -42.74 -10.95 8.69
CA LYS A 153 -42.14 -9.75 8.09
C LYS A 153 -41.31 -8.93 9.09
N LEU A 154 -41.75 -8.83 10.35
CA LEU A 154 -40.96 -8.19 11.40
C LEU A 154 -39.66 -8.96 11.67
N LEU A 155 -39.72 -10.29 11.77
CA LEU A 155 -38.53 -11.14 11.95
C LEU A 155 -37.58 -11.10 10.74
N GLU A 156 -38.11 -11.00 9.52
CA GLU A 156 -37.30 -10.79 8.31
C GLU A 156 -36.54 -9.46 8.37
N LEU A 157 -37.21 -8.36 8.72
CA LEU A 157 -36.59 -7.04 8.89
C LEU A 157 -35.56 -7.01 10.03
N GLU A 158 -35.83 -7.66 11.16
CA GLU A 158 -34.86 -7.83 12.25
C GLU A 158 -33.64 -8.64 11.80
N TRP A 159 -33.84 -9.67 10.97
CA TRP A 159 -32.76 -10.51 10.44
C TRP A 159 -31.89 -9.77 9.42
N GLU A 160 -32.49 -8.94 8.56
CA GLU A 160 -31.78 -8.05 7.64
C GLU A 160 -30.95 -7.00 8.41
N GLN A 161 -31.53 -6.35 9.42
CA GLN A 161 -30.79 -5.43 10.29
C GLN A 161 -29.62 -6.11 11.00
N MET A 162 -29.83 -7.32 11.55
CA MET A 162 -28.77 -8.12 12.18
C MET A 162 -27.66 -8.54 11.19
N LYS A 163 -27.98 -8.65 9.89
CA LYS A 163 -27.00 -8.90 8.84
C LYS A 163 -26.16 -7.65 8.54
N ASP A 164 -26.79 -6.48 8.48
CA ASP A 164 -26.09 -5.19 8.31
C ASP A 164 -25.17 -4.89 9.51
N TYR A 165 -25.61 -5.16 10.74
CA TYR A 165 -24.75 -5.06 11.92
C TYR A 165 -23.53 -5.99 11.83
N ARG A 166 -23.69 -7.24 11.36
CA ARG A 166 -22.56 -8.17 11.14
C ARG A 166 -21.57 -7.67 10.08
N VAL A 167 -22.05 -7.08 8.99
CA VAL A 167 -21.17 -6.46 7.98
C VAL A 167 -20.42 -5.26 8.58
N GLY A 168 -21.07 -4.46 9.42
CA GLY A 168 -20.43 -3.42 10.22
C GLY A 168 -19.34 -3.97 11.15
N ASP A 169 -19.62 -5.06 11.85
CA ASP A 169 -18.67 -5.77 12.71
C ASP A 169 -17.48 -6.35 11.92
N GLU A 170 -17.68 -6.84 10.69
CA GLU A 170 -16.56 -7.30 9.85
C GLU A 170 -15.61 -6.15 9.49
N VAL A 171 -16.16 -4.97 9.14
CA VAL A 171 -15.36 -3.77 8.84
C VAL A 171 -14.62 -3.26 10.09
N THR A 172 -15.27 -3.22 11.27
CA THR A 172 -14.61 -2.81 12.51
C THR A 172 -13.55 -3.83 12.95
N ASN A 173 -13.82 -5.13 12.86
CA ASN A 173 -12.83 -6.19 13.12
C ASN A 173 -11.63 -6.10 12.16
N GLN A 174 -11.85 -5.77 10.89
CA GLN A 174 -10.75 -5.56 9.93
C GLN A 174 -9.95 -4.29 10.26
N ALA A 175 -10.60 -3.22 10.72
CA ALA A 175 -9.92 -2.02 11.22
C ALA A 175 -9.10 -2.31 12.49
N ILE A 176 -9.63 -3.10 13.44
CA ILE A 176 -8.94 -3.56 14.64
C ILE A 176 -7.69 -4.35 14.25
N ARG A 177 -7.80 -5.36 13.38
CA ARG A 177 -6.63 -6.13 12.88
C ARG A 177 -5.58 -5.24 12.22
N VAL A 178 -5.98 -4.21 11.49
CA VAL A 178 -5.03 -3.25 10.89
C VAL A 178 -4.35 -2.38 11.95
N LEU A 179 -5.05 -2.00 13.01
CA LEU A 179 -4.49 -1.26 14.14
C LEU A 179 -3.53 -2.13 14.99
N GLU A 180 -3.90 -3.37 15.29
CA GLU A 180 -3.04 -4.35 15.97
C GLU A 180 -1.75 -4.58 15.17
N ASN A 181 -1.86 -4.85 13.86
CA ASN A 181 -0.70 -4.99 12.97
C ASN A 181 0.17 -3.72 12.92
N LYS A 182 -0.40 -2.51 13.07
CA LYS A 182 0.37 -1.27 13.18
C LYS A 182 1.07 -1.18 14.54
N ILE A 183 0.38 -1.51 15.63
CA ILE A 183 0.92 -1.52 16.99
C ILE A 183 2.12 -2.48 17.07
N ASP A 184 2.00 -3.70 16.59
CA ASP A 184 3.09 -4.68 16.67
C ASP A 184 4.28 -4.28 15.77
N LYS A 185 4.02 -3.71 14.58
CA LYS A 185 5.07 -3.07 13.77
C LYS A 185 5.77 -1.93 14.50
N THR A 186 5.06 -1.12 15.31
CA THR A 186 5.69 -0.07 16.12
C THR A 186 6.47 -0.63 17.31
N LYS A 187 6.00 -1.71 17.96
CA LYS A 187 6.74 -2.40 19.03
C LYS A 187 8.07 -2.98 18.50
N ILE A 188 8.05 -3.64 17.35
CA ILE A 188 9.25 -4.20 16.70
C ILE A 188 10.26 -3.08 16.38
N LYS A 189 9.78 -1.95 15.82
CA LYS A 189 10.63 -0.77 15.59
C LYS A 189 11.19 -0.19 16.89
N GLN A 190 10.41 -0.16 17.97
CA GLN A 190 10.86 0.31 19.28
C GLN A 190 11.94 -0.60 19.86
N SER A 191 11.76 -1.93 19.81
CA SER A 191 12.79 -2.88 20.27
C SER A 191 14.08 -2.78 19.45
N GLU A 192 13.97 -2.55 18.14
CA GLU A 192 15.13 -2.35 17.26
C GLU A 192 15.87 -1.04 17.60
N VAL A 193 15.14 0.06 17.80
CA VAL A 193 15.73 1.34 18.25
C VAL A 193 16.40 1.20 19.62
N ILE A 194 15.84 0.42 20.55
CA ILE A 194 16.47 0.13 21.84
C ILE A 194 17.73 -0.73 21.67
N HIS A 195 17.70 -1.74 20.79
CA HIS A 195 18.86 -2.57 20.47
C HIS A 195 20.00 -1.73 19.86
N ILE A 196 19.70 -0.92 18.84
CA ILE A 196 20.63 0.02 18.22
C ILE A 196 21.16 1.05 19.24
N GLY A 197 20.30 1.56 20.14
CA GLY A 197 20.72 2.45 21.21
C GLY A 197 21.73 1.81 22.17
N ARG A 198 21.53 0.53 22.50
CA ARG A 198 22.45 -0.25 23.34
C ARG A 198 23.78 -0.54 22.64
N THR A 199 23.78 -0.86 21.34
CA THR A 199 25.04 -1.08 20.61
C THR A 199 25.85 0.21 20.49
N TYR A 200 25.21 1.35 20.20
CA TYR A 200 25.91 2.64 20.19
C TYR A 200 26.42 3.06 21.58
N ALA A 201 25.69 2.76 22.65
CA ALA A 201 26.18 2.98 24.02
C ALA A 201 27.44 2.13 24.28
N ALA A 202 27.41 0.82 24.00
CA ALA A 202 28.55 -0.06 24.19
C ALA A 202 29.78 0.35 23.34
N ILE A 203 29.57 0.81 22.10
CA ILE A 203 30.64 1.36 21.25
C ILE A 203 31.24 2.62 21.89
N LYS A 204 30.40 3.55 22.37
CA LYS A 204 30.85 4.76 23.05
C LYS A 204 31.66 4.44 24.30
N ASP A 205 31.18 3.52 25.12
CA ASP A 205 31.87 3.13 26.36
C ASP A 205 33.24 2.51 26.05
N LYS A 206 33.33 1.66 25.00
CA LYS A 206 34.62 1.13 24.51
C LYS A 206 35.56 2.22 23.99
N MET A 207 35.06 3.18 23.22
CA MET A 207 35.89 4.32 22.78
C MET A 207 36.39 5.17 23.96
N GLN A 208 35.63 5.28 25.05
CA GLN A 208 36.07 5.97 26.27
C GLN A 208 37.14 5.17 27.03
N GLU A 209 36.98 3.85 27.18
CA GLU A 209 38.01 2.96 27.74
C GLU A 209 39.32 3.01 26.91
N GLU A 210 39.21 2.94 25.58
CA GLU A 210 40.34 3.06 24.65
C GLU A 210 41.04 4.41 24.79
N THR A 211 40.29 5.52 24.86
CA THR A 211 40.86 6.87 25.03
C THR A 211 41.69 6.97 26.32
N LEU A 212 41.21 6.44 27.44
CA LEU A 212 41.94 6.40 28.71
C LEU A 212 43.19 5.50 28.64
N THR A 213 43.05 4.35 27.96
CA THR A 213 44.16 3.41 27.77
C THR A 213 45.27 4.02 26.92
N TYR A 214 44.92 4.65 25.79
CA TYR A 214 45.87 5.30 24.90
C TYR A 214 46.60 6.46 25.57
N ALA A 215 45.88 7.30 26.34
CA ALA A 215 46.50 8.37 27.13
C ALA A 215 47.57 7.82 28.09
N SER A 216 47.22 6.81 28.90
CA SER A 216 48.15 6.16 29.83
C SER A 216 49.37 5.53 29.13
N THR A 217 49.18 4.90 27.95
CA THR A 217 50.30 4.34 27.17
C THR A 217 51.18 5.43 26.56
N ALA A 218 50.61 6.57 26.15
CA ALA A 218 51.36 7.71 25.62
C ALA A 218 52.22 8.36 26.72
N ASP A 219 51.65 8.57 27.91
CA ASP A 219 52.36 9.10 29.09
C ASP A 219 53.53 8.17 29.49
N ALA A 220 53.31 6.84 29.46
CA ALA A 220 54.35 5.86 29.75
C ALA A 220 55.50 5.90 28.72
N ILE A 221 55.18 5.96 27.42
CA ILE A 221 56.19 6.09 26.35
C ILE A 221 56.94 7.42 26.47
N GLN A 222 56.25 8.53 26.76
CA GLN A 222 56.89 9.83 26.95
C GLN A 222 57.86 9.80 28.14
N TYR A 223 57.47 9.20 29.27
CA TYR A 223 58.35 9.01 30.42
C TYR A 223 59.59 8.15 30.08
N GLU A 224 59.44 7.11 29.26
CA GLU A 224 60.57 6.31 28.78
C GLU A 224 61.51 7.10 27.87
N ILE A 225 60.96 7.91 26.95
CA ILE A 225 61.75 8.81 26.10
C ILE A 225 62.52 9.81 26.95
N GLU A 226 61.89 10.47 27.92
CA GLU A 226 62.53 11.41 28.85
C GLU A 226 63.60 10.74 29.73
N ARG A 227 63.38 9.49 30.14
CA ARG A 227 64.38 8.68 30.87
C ARG A 227 65.57 8.33 29.99
N CYS A 228 65.35 7.98 28.72
CA CYS A 228 66.42 7.68 27.77
C CYS A 228 67.18 8.95 27.36
N ALA A 229 66.51 10.07 27.18
CA ALA A 229 67.12 11.37 26.92
C ALA A 229 68.04 11.81 28.07
N ARG A 230 67.60 11.68 29.33
CA ARG A 230 68.44 11.94 30.52
C ARG A 230 69.70 11.05 30.55
N LYS A 231 69.55 9.74 30.33
CA LYS A 231 70.70 8.81 30.24
C LYS A 231 71.68 9.19 29.13
N LEU A 232 71.19 9.61 27.96
CA LEU A 232 72.04 10.08 26.86
C LEU A 232 72.78 11.38 27.24
N GLN A 233 72.12 12.29 27.95
CA GLN A 233 72.73 13.51 28.48
C GLN A 233 73.82 13.21 29.53
N GLU A 234 73.63 12.19 30.38
CA GLU A 234 74.62 11.71 31.36
C GLU A 234 75.82 11.02 30.68
N LEU A 235 75.58 10.20 29.65
CA LEU A 235 76.63 9.46 28.93
C LEU A 235 77.48 10.36 28.02
N ARG A 236 76.91 11.45 27.50
CA ARG A 236 77.59 12.37 26.58
C ARG A 236 78.91 12.97 27.13
N PRO A 237 78.98 13.58 28.34
CA PRO A 237 80.24 14.09 28.87
C PRO A 237 81.26 12.98 29.16
N ILE A 238 80.82 11.76 29.48
CA ILE A 238 81.71 10.60 29.66
C ILE A 238 82.36 10.24 28.31
N PHE A 239 81.57 10.22 27.23
CA PHE A 239 82.06 9.98 25.87
C PHE A 239 83.00 11.09 25.37
N GLU A 240 82.64 12.36 25.58
CA GLU A 240 83.49 13.52 25.25
C GLU A 240 84.81 13.51 26.05
N SER A 241 84.77 13.13 27.34
CA SER A 241 85.96 12.91 28.17
C SER A 241 86.82 11.75 27.65
N ALA A 242 86.22 10.61 27.29
CA ALA A 242 86.93 9.46 26.73
C ALA A 242 87.63 9.80 25.38
N ILE A 243 86.99 10.60 24.52
CA ILE A 243 87.64 11.15 23.32
C ILE A 243 88.81 12.06 23.71
N SER A 244 88.62 12.98 24.66
CA SER A 244 89.69 13.90 25.12
C SER A 244 90.90 13.12 25.66
N VAL A 245 90.68 12.07 26.45
CA VAL A 245 91.74 11.19 26.95
C VAL A 245 92.44 10.47 25.80
N ARG A 246 91.70 9.90 24.84
CA ARG A 246 92.26 9.21 23.68
C ARG A 246 93.14 10.12 22.81
N GLU A 247 92.69 11.35 22.53
CA GLU A 247 93.51 12.28 21.74
C GLU A 247 94.73 12.75 22.53
N LYS A 248 94.62 12.99 23.85
CA LYS A 248 95.77 13.30 24.72
C LYS A 248 96.83 12.20 24.65
N THR A 249 96.46 10.95 24.96
CA THR A 249 97.41 9.82 24.96
C THR A 249 98.01 9.57 23.58
N LYS A 250 97.25 9.78 22.50
CA LYS A 250 97.75 9.74 21.12
C LYS A 250 98.81 10.83 20.86
N THR A 251 98.58 12.08 21.29
CA THR A 251 99.60 13.14 21.14
C THR A 251 100.81 12.95 22.05
N GLU A 252 100.65 12.33 23.22
CA GLU A 252 101.78 11.96 24.10
C GLU A 252 102.61 10.85 23.46
N LEU A 253 101.97 9.81 22.93
CA LEU A 253 102.63 8.73 22.18
C LEU A 253 103.43 9.29 21.00
N GLN A 254 102.82 10.16 20.17
CA GLN A 254 103.52 10.81 19.05
C GLN A 254 104.76 11.60 19.49
N ARG A 255 104.69 12.35 20.60
CA ARG A 255 105.87 13.05 21.16
C ARG A 255 106.95 12.08 21.62
N HIS A 256 106.59 10.94 22.22
CA HIS A 256 107.54 9.90 22.61
C HIS A 256 108.17 9.19 21.40
N GLU A 257 107.40 8.96 20.33
CA GLU A 257 107.91 8.43 19.05
C GLU A 257 108.90 9.40 18.41
N GLU A 258 108.58 10.70 18.35
CA GLU A 258 109.48 11.75 17.85
C GLU A 258 110.76 11.85 18.68
N LEU A 259 110.67 11.84 20.01
CA LEU A 259 111.82 11.88 20.92
C LEU A 259 112.72 10.65 20.77
N THR A 260 112.14 9.45 20.70
CA THR A 260 112.92 8.21 20.52
C THR A 260 113.54 8.13 19.13
N PHE A 261 112.87 8.62 18.10
CA PHE A 261 113.42 8.75 16.75
C PHE A 261 114.59 9.75 16.70
N ALA A 262 114.45 10.91 17.34
CA ALA A 262 115.53 11.91 17.46
C ALA A 262 116.74 11.36 18.24
N GLN A 263 116.51 10.62 19.34
CA GLN A 263 117.56 9.92 20.08
C GLN A 263 118.26 8.85 19.23
N ARG A 264 117.51 8.04 18.46
CA ARG A 264 118.08 7.06 17.54
C ARG A 264 118.96 7.74 16.48
N LYS A 265 118.47 8.77 15.81
CA LYS A 265 119.25 9.57 14.85
C LYS A 265 120.51 10.18 15.46
N ARG A 266 120.43 10.71 16.69
CA ARG A 266 121.60 11.25 17.39
C ARG A 266 122.66 10.16 17.64
N ARG A 267 122.26 9.01 18.18
CA ARG A 267 123.16 7.86 18.40
C ARG A 267 123.76 7.35 17.09
N GLU A 268 122.97 7.30 16.02
CA GLU A 268 123.42 6.92 14.69
C GLU A 268 124.50 7.88 14.16
N MET A 269 124.29 9.19 14.28
CA MET A 269 125.29 10.22 13.91
C MET A 269 126.55 10.14 14.77
N GLU A 270 126.43 9.87 16.07
CA GLU A 270 127.56 9.63 16.99
C GLU A 270 128.33 8.34 16.61
N LEU A 271 127.63 7.25 16.26
CA LEU A 271 128.26 6.02 15.76
C LEU A 271 128.92 6.20 14.38
N ILE A 272 128.36 7.03 13.50
CA ILE A 272 128.97 7.39 12.21
C ILE A 272 130.23 8.24 12.44
N SER A 273 130.21 9.21 13.37
CA SER A 273 131.40 10.03 13.66
C SER A 273 132.52 9.19 14.28
N MET A 274 132.19 8.26 15.20
CA MET A 274 133.16 7.33 15.77
C MET A 274 133.73 6.37 14.71
N ARG A 275 132.90 5.85 13.80
CA ARG A 275 133.38 5.04 12.65
C ARG A 275 134.37 5.81 11.78
N ARG A 276 134.06 7.06 11.41
CA ARG A 276 135.00 7.92 10.66
C ARG A 276 136.31 8.16 11.40
N ILE A 277 136.30 8.30 12.73
CA ILE A 277 137.52 8.45 13.54
C ILE A 277 138.34 7.15 13.54
N VAL A 278 137.69 5.99 13.60
CA VAL A 278 138.35 4.67 13.51
C VAL A 278 138.94 4.44 12.12
N GLU A 279 138.20 4.75 11.05
CA GLU A 279 138.68 4.71 9.65
C GLU A 279 139.87 5.65 9.46
N SER A 280 139.77 6.91 9.89
CA SER A 280 140.87 7.90 9.85
C SER A 280 142.10 7.51 10.68
N LYS A 281 141.97 6.54 11.60
CA LYS A 281 143.10 5.94 12.35
C LYS A 281 143.67 4.70 11.65
N LYS A 282 142.88 3.99 10.83
CA LYS A 282 143.36 2.93 9.93
C LYS A 282 144.13 3.49 8.72
N ASP A 283 143.73 4.67 8.24
CA ASP A 283 144.35 5.33 7.07
C ASP A 283 145.70 6.01 7.38
N LYS A 284 146.18 5.94 8.63
CA LYS A 284 147.55 6.32 8.97
C LYS A 284 148.47 5.10 8.79
N PRO A 285 149.51 5.15 7.94
CA PRO A 285 150.44 4.05 7.81
C PRO A 285 151.14 3.82 9.15
N ILE A 286 150.98 2.62 9.70
CA ILE A 286 151.63 2.23 10.96
C ILE A 286 153.12 2.11 10.70
N THR A 287 153.90 3.10 11.16
CA THR A 287 155.36 2.98 11.26
C THR A 287 155.72 1.91 12.29
N HIS A 288 155.91 0.70 11.76
CA HIS A 288 156.79 -0.37 12.22
C HIS A 288 157.35 -0.36 13.65
N LYS A 289 157.25 -1.56 14.25
CA LYS A 289 158.04 -2.15 15.35
C LYS A 289 157.59 -1.84 16.78
N ASN A 290 156.86 -2.80 17.33
CA ASN A 290 156.96 -3.17 18.73
C ASN A 290 157.27 -4.69 18.81
N PRO A 291 158.56 -5.11 18.81
CA PRO A 291 158.96 -6.52 18.72
C PRO A 291 158.88 -7.22 20.09
N LEU A 292 157.76 -7.01 20.80
CA LEU A 292 157.51 -7.58 22.13
C LEU A 292 156.17 -8.33 22.20
N LEU A 293 155.28 -8.16 21.21
CA LEU A 293 153.97 -8.86 21.16
C LEU A 293 154.01 -10.16 20.33
N GLU A 294 155.11 -10.43 19.63
CA GLU A 294 155.30 -11.64 18.81
C GLU A 294 155.85 -12.83 19.62
N GLN A 295 156.20 -12.60 20.90
CA GLN A 295 156.69 -13.62 21.83
C GLN A 295 155.59 -14.17 22.78
N GLU A 296 154.48 -13.44 22.96
CA GLU A 296 153.32 -13.92 23.74
C GLU A 296 152.28 -14.64 22.85
N LEU A 297 152.22 -14.33 21.56
CA LEU A 297 151.42 -15.05 20.55
C LEU A 297 151.95 -16.47 20.20
N ARG A 298 152.90 -17.00 20.98
CA ARG A 298 153.37 -18.40 20.94
C ARG A 298 152.99 -19.21 22.19
N LYS A 299 152.02 -18.74 22.99
CA LYS A 299 151.51 -19.42 24.20
C LYS A 299 149.99 -19.58 24.27
N LEU A 300 149.29 -19.41 23.15
CA LEU A 300 147.86 -19.73 23.05
C LEU A 300 147.68 -20.90 22.09
N ASP A 301 147.15 -22.00 22.62
CA ASP A 301 146.73 -23.14 21.84
C ASP A 301 145.63 -22.75 20.84
N PRO A 302 145.56 -23.39 19.66
CA PRO A 302 144.45 -23.20 18.71
C PRO A 302 143.08 -23.62 19.27
N GLU A 303 143.03 -24.34 20.39
CA GLU A 303 141.80 -24.89 20.98
C GLU A 303 141.01 -23.88 21.83
N ALA A 304 141.64 -22.82 22.37
CA ALA A 304 140.95 -21.88 23.27
C ALA A 304 140.17 -20.73 22.57
N VAL A 305 140.58 -20.32 21.36
CA VAL A 305 139.92 -19.23 20.60
C VAL A 305 138.78 -19.78 19.71
N GLY A 306 138.80 -21.08 19.41
CA GLY A 306 137.63 -21.81 18.92
C GLY A 306 136.53 -21.77 19.99
N ASP A 307 136.86 -22.18 21.21
CA ASP A 307 135.92 -22.16 22.33
C ASP A 307 135.39 -20.75 22.63
N GLU A 308 136.19 -19.68 22.75
CA GLU A 308 135.61 -18.34 23.08
C GLU A 308 134.64 -17.81 21.99
N MET A 309 134.88 -18.08 20.70
CA MET A 309 134.00 -17.60 19.62
C MET A 309 132.83 -18.55 19.32
N GLU A 310 133.01 -19.87 19.51
CA GLU A 310 131.88 -20.80 19.56
C GLU A 310 131.07 -20.63 20.85
N GLU A 311 131.63 -20.15 21.96
CA GLU A 311 130.93 -19.84 23.21
C GLU A 311 130.26 -18.45 23.17
N GLU A 312 130.77 -17.47 22.41
CA GLU A 312 129.98 -16.27 22.05
C GLU A 312 128.83 -16.60 21.09
N LEU A 313 129.03 -17.42 20.05
CA LEU A 313 127.95 -17.84 19.14
C LEU A 313 126.97 -18.82 19.81
N ALA A 314 127.45 -19.71 20.66
CA ALA A 314 126.61 -20.58 21.49
C ALA A 314 125.89 -19.75 22.55
N SER A 315 126.51 -18.78 23.20
CA SER A 315 125.79 -17.92 24.16
C SER A 315 124.81 -16.96 23.50
N GLU A 316 125.07 -16.44 22.29
CA GLU A 316 124.08 -15.63 21.55
C GLU A 316 122.91 -16.50 21.04
N SER A 317 123.18 -17.72 20.56
CA SER A 317 122.12 -18.67 20.18
C SER A 317 121.38 -19.24 21.39
N GLN A 318 122.04 -19.47 22.51
CA GLN A 318 121.45 -19.95 23.77
C GLN A 318 120.67 -18.83 24.48
N THR A 319 121.12 -17.58 24.44
CA THR A 319 120.32 -16.44 24.92
C THR A 319 119.11 -16.19 24.02
N ARG A 320 119.22 -16.38 22.70
CA ARG A 320 118.07 -16.38 21.78
C ARG A 320 117.12 -17.56 22.06
N LEU A 321 117.64 -18.75 22.33
CA LEU A 321 116.84 -19.93 22.70
C LEU A 321 116.15 -19.74 24.06
N ASN A 322 116.84 -19.17 25.05
CA ASN A 322 116.29 -18.82 26.35
C ASN A 322 115.25 -17.70 26.24
N HIS A 323 115.43 -16.73 25.34
CA HIS A 323 114.45 -15.69 25.06
C HIS A 323 113.21 -16.25 24.37
N LEU A 324 113.38 -17.11 23.37
CA LEU A 324 112.27 -17.82 22.71
C LEU A 324 111.54 -18.78 23.67
N SER A 325 112.27 -19.50 24.53
CA SER A 325 111.70 -20.34 25.57
C SER A 325 110.91 -19.52 26.59
N ARG A 326 111.43 -18.38 27.04
CA ARG A 326 110.72 -17.46 27.94
C ARG A 326 109.49 -16.84 27.28
N ILE A 327 109.55 -16.50 25.99
CA ILE A 327 108.38 -16.07 25.20
C ILE A 327 107.36 -17.21 25.09
N ASN A 328 107.81 -18.45 24.88
CA ASN A 328 106.95 -19.63 24.81
C ASN A 328 106.29 -19.95 26.16
N GLU A 329 107.01 -19.82 27.28
CA GLU A 329 106.46 -19.93 28.63
C GLU A 329 105.45 -18.81 28.93
N GLN A 330 105.75 -17.58 28.55
CA GLN A 330 104.81 -16.46 28.65
C GLN A 330 103.56 -16.71 27.77
N LEU A 331 103.72 -17.24 26.56
CA LEU A 331 102.61 -17.66 25.71
C LEU A 331 101.79 -18.79 26.34
N LYS A 332 102.42 -19.82 26.93
CA LYS A 332 101.71 -20.89 27.65
C LYS A 332 100.97 -20.36 28.88
N GLN A 333 101.55 -19.42 29.63
CA GLN A 333 100.90 -18.78 30.78
C GLN A 333 99.73 -17.86 30.36
N ILE A 334 99.86 -17.11 29.27
CA ILE A 334 98.82 -16.21 28.76
C ILE A 334 97.68 -16.98 28.06
N THR A 335 98.00 -18.07 27.35
CA THR A 335 97.01 -18.88 26.62
C THR A 335 96.38 -19.96 27.49
N GLY A 336 97.04 -20.40 28.56
CA GLY A 336 96.54 -21.42 29.50
C GLY A 336 96.68 -22.87 29.01
N TYR A 337 97.24 -23.10 27.82
CA TYR A 337 97.41 -24.44 27.25
C TYR A 337 98.89 -24.86 27.31
N PHE A 338 99.18 -25.93 28.06
CA PHE A 338 100.56 -26.38 28.30
C PHE A 338 100.97 -27.59 27.45
N ASP A 339 99.99 -28.42 27.05
CA ASP A 339 100.16 -29.62 26.24
C ASP A 339 99.47 -29.50 24.86
N LEU A 340 100.02 -30.20 23.87
CA LEU A 340 99.54 -30.22 22.49
C LEU A 340 98.13 -30.83 22.39
N THR A 341 97.79 -31.80 23.25
CA THR A 341 96.49 -32.47 23.21
C THR A 341 95.34 -31.54 23.62
N ASP A 342 95.58 -30.59 24.52
CA ASP A 342 94.57 -29.62 24.95
C ASP A 342 94.31 -28.55 23.89
N ILE A 343 95.35 -28.16 23.13
CA ILE A 343 95.21 -27.27 21.97
C ILE A 343 94.34 -27.94 20.90
N VAL A 344 94.57 -29.23 20.61
CA VAL A 344 93.76 -29.99 19.63
C VAL A 344 92.30 -30.09 20.09
N LYS A 345 92.03 -30.51 21.33
CA LYS A 345 90.65 -30.55 21.88
C LYS A 345 89.97 -29.18 21.77
N ARG A 346 90.68 -28.10 22.09
CA ARG A 346 90.11 -26.75 22.00
C ARG A 346 89.85 -26.33 20.55
N MET A 347 90.68 -26.73 19.60
CA MET A 347 90.40 -26.53 18.17
C MET A 347 89.17 -27.33 17.72
N GLU A 348 88.97 -28.55 18.21
CA GLU A 348 87.77 -29.35 17.94
C GLU A 348 86.51 -28.68 18.51
N GLU A 349 86.52 -28.22 19.77
CA GLU A 349 85.44 -27.43 20.38
C GLU A 349 85.13 -26.14 19.59
N LEU A 350 86.16 -25.43 19.13
CA LEU A 350 86.02 -24.22 18.31
C LEU A 350 85.45 -24.54 16.92
N MET A 351 85.82 -25.68 16.31
CA MET A 351 85.20 -26.15 15.07
C MET A 351 83.75 -26.56 15.28
N GLU A 352 83.41 -27.21 16.40
CA GLU A 352 82.03 -27.60 16.70
C GLU A 352 81.13 -26.39 16.98
N THR A 353 81.60 -25.42 17.76
CA THR A 353 80.88 -24.15 17.97
C THR A 353 80.77 -23.36 16.66
N GLY A 354 81.78 -23.37 15.79
CA GLY A 354 81.69 -22.86 14.41
C GLY A 354 80.55 -23.51 13.62
N ARG A 355 80.51 -24.86 13.56
CA ARG A 355 79.42 -25.62 12.91
C ARG A 355 78.04 -25.35 13.53
N GLN A 356 77.97 -25.08 14.84
CA GLN A 356 76.72 -24.70 15.52
C GLN A 356 76.27 -23.29 15.10
N LEU A 357 77.19 -22.33 15.04
CA LEU A 357 76.91 -20.96 14.58
C LEU A 357 76.48 -20.94 13.10
N GLU A 358 77.09 -21.77 12.24
CA GLU A 358 76.66 -21.94 10.85
C GLU A 358 75.25 -22.52 10.75
N ARG A 359 74.92 -23.52 11.57
CA ARG A 359 73.54 -24.06 11.66
C ARG A 359 72.53 -23.01 12.13
N LEU A 360 72.86 -22.23 13.17
CA LEU A 360 72.01 -21.13 13.65
C LEU A 360 71.86 -20.03 12.59
N ARG A 361 72.93 -19.69 11.86
CA ARG A 361 72.88 -18.76 10.73
C ARG A 361 71.95 -19.26 9.63
N ALA A 362 72.08 -20.52 9.20
CA ALA A 362 71.21 -21.11 8.19
C ALA A 362 69.73 -21.16 8.64
N GLN A 363 69.46 -21.45 9.92
CA GLN A 363 68.12 -21.40 10.50
C GLN A 363 67.55 -19.98 10.53
N ASN A 364 68.35 -18.98 10.92
CA ASN A 364 67.97 -17.58 10.90
C ASN A 364 67.71 -17.08 9.47
N ASP A 365 68.57 -17.42 8.50
CA ASP A 365 68.37 -17.08 7.09
C ASP A 365 67.09 -17.72 6.53
N HIS A 366 66.76 -18.96 6.92
CA HIS A 366 65.51 -19.61 6.57
C HIS A 366 64.29 -18.90 7.19
N ARG A 367 64.36 -18.56 8.49
CA ARG A 367 63.29 -17.84 9.21
C ARG A 367 63.08 -16.43 8.64
N ILE A 368 64.15 -15.72 8.26
CA ILE A 368 64.08 -14.42 7.58
C ILE A 368 63.42 -14.56 6.20
N LYS A 369 63.73 -15.60 5.42
CA LYS A 369 63.05 -15.87 4.13
C LYS A 369 61.56 -16.15 4.34
N GLN A 370 61.20 -16.96 5.35
CA GLN A 370 59.80 -17.27 5.69
C GLN A 370 59.03 -16.02 6.12
N LEU A 371 59.59 -15.19 7.02
CA LEU A 371 58.99 -13.93 7.47
C LEU A 371 58.84 -12.93 6.32
N LYS A 372 59.81 -12.84 5.40
CA LYS A 372 59.70 -12.00 4.19
C LYS A 372 58.59 -12.47 3.26
N LEU A 373 58.39 -13.78 3.11
CA LEU A 373 57.27 -14.33 2.33
C LEU A 373 55.93 -14.00 2.99
N GLN A 374 55.84 -14.17 4.32
CA GLN A 374 54.64 -13.83 5.08
C GLN A 374 54.31 -12.33 5.01
N SER A 375 55.31 -11.43 5.11
CA SER A 375 55.13 -9.98 4.92
C SER A 375 54.50 -9.68 3.56
N LYS A 376 55.05 -10.23 2.48
CA LYS A 376 54.51 -10.05 1.12
C LYS A 376 53.07 -10.55 1.00
N THR A 377 52.75 -11.73 1.51
CA THR A 377 51.36 -12.22 1.47
C THR A 377 50.40 -11.32 2.26
N MET A 378 50.84 -10.74 3.38
CA MET A 378 50.04 -9.79 4.15
C MET A 378 49.88 -8.44 3.43
N GLU A 379 50.93 -7.95 2.77
CA GLU A 379 50.89 -6.76 1.92
C GLU A 379 49.90 -6.94 0.75
N GLU A 380 49.90 -8.11 0.10
CA GLU A 380 48.94 -8.48 -0.95
C GLU A 380 47.50 -8.55 -0.42
N HIS A 381 47.28 -9.18 0.75
CA HIS A 381 45.96 -9.20 1.39
C HIS A 381 45.46 -7.81 1.78
N LEU A 382 46.34 -6.93 2.28
CA LEU A 382 46.00 -5.54 2.59
C LEU A 382 45.65 -4.73 1.34
N ALA A 383 46.35 -4.96 0.22
CA ALA A 383 46.01 -4.33 -1.07
C ALA A 383 44.61 -4.75 -1.56
N LEU A 384 44.29 -6.05 -1.49
CA LEU A 384 42.96 -6.56 -1.85
C LEU A 384 41.85 -6.02 -0.94
N LEU A 385 42.09 -5.98 0.37
CA LEU A 385 41.17 -5.38 1.35
C LEU A 385 40.93 -3.90 1.09
N ARG A 386 41.97 -3.16 0.72
CA ARG A 386 41.87 -1.73 0.36
C ARG A 386 41.00 -1.51 -0.87
N ILE A 387 41.20 -2.28 -1.94
CA ILE A 387 40.38 -2.21 -3.16
C ILE A 387 38.92 -2.54 -2.84
N ALA A 388 38.68 -3.57 -2.02
CA ALA A 388 37.32 -3.94 -1.59
C ALA A 388 36.65 -2.84 -0.74
N TYR A 389 37.42 -2.17 0.14
CA TYR A 389 36.95 -1.03 0.93
C TYR A 389 36.60 0.18 0.06
N GLU A 390 37.47 0.54 -0.89
CA GLU A 390 37.25 1.65 -1.82
C GLU A 390 35.97 1.39 -2.66
N TYR A 391 35.81 0.18 -3.22
CA TYR A 391 34.57 -0.22 -3.91
C TYR A 391 33.31 -0.18 -3.03
N ALA A 392 33.39 -0.64 -1.77
CA ALA A 392 32.27 -0.62 -0.84
C ALA A 392 31.88 0.82 -0.45
N LYS A 393 32.87 1.71 -0.31
CA LYS A 393 32.66 3.14 -0.05
C LYS A 393 31.95 3.81 -1.23
N ASP A 394 32.44 3.62 -2.45
CA ASP A 394 31.86 4.22 -3.67
C ASP A 394 30.42 3.76 -3.89
N LYS A 395 30.14 2.47 -3.61
CA LYS A 395 28.77 1.91 -3.65
C LYS A 395 27.84 2.52 -2.59
N LEU A 396 28.37 2.88 -1.42
CA LEU A 396 27.59 3.57 -0.38
C LEU A 396 27.35 5.04 -0.74
N GLU A 397 28.31 5.71 -1.38
CA GLU A 397 28.18 7.10 -1.82
C GLU A 397 27.17 7.22 -2.99
N SER A 398 27.21 6.33 -3.98
CA SER A 398 26.21 6.30 -5.05
C SER A 398 24.80 6.01 -4.52
N SER A 399 24.63 5.04 -3.62
CA SER A 399 23.34 4.78 -2.96
C SER A 399 22.81 6.00 -2.19
N LYS A 400 23.68 6.77 -1.53
CA LYS A 400 23.29 8.03 -0.85
C LYS A 400 22.85 9.12 -1.84
N LEU A 401 23.51 9.23 -3.00
CA LEU A 401 23.13 10.17 -4.05
C LEU A 401 21.76 9.80 -4.65
N ASP A 402 21.53 8.52 -4.97
CA ASP A 402 20.24 8.02 -5.45
C ASP A 402 19.09 8.28 -4.46
N HIS A 403 19.35 8.13 -3.16
CA HIS A 403 18.36 8.43 -2.13
C HIS A 403 18.05 9.93 -2.04
N LYS A 404 19.06 10.81 -2.13
CA LYS A 404 18.84 12.26 -2.17
C LYS A 404 18.05 12.68 -3.41
N ALA A 405 18.39 12.17 -4.59
CA ALA A 405 17.68 12.48 -5.83
C ALA A 405 16.18 12.09 -5.75
N LYS A 406 15.88 10.91 -5.20
CA LYS A 406 14.48 10.46 -4.96
C LYS A 406 13.77 11.31 -3.90
N GLU A 407 14.47 11.76 -2.87
CA GLU A 407 13.91 12.65 -1.87
C GLU A 407 13.58 14.02 -2.47
N GLU A 408 14.50 14.62 -3.25
CA GLU A 408 14.30 15.87 -3.98
C GLU A 408 13.14 15.79 -4.98
N GLU A 409 13.03 14.71 -5.75
CA GLU A 409 11.91 14.45 -6.66
C GLU A 409 10.58 14.34 -5.89
N SER A 410 10.56 13.65 -4.75
CA SER A 410 9.36 13.53 -3.89
C SER A 410 8.95 14.89 -3.30
N VAL A 411 9.91 15.73 -2.90
CA VAL A 411 9.66 17.09 -2.39
C VAL A 411 9.11 17.96 -3.52
N HIS A 412 9.69 17.90 -4.72
CA HIS A 412 9.22 18.66 -5.88
C HIS A 412 7.78 18.26 -6.28
N SER A 413 7.45 16.97 -6.26
CA SER A 413 6.09 16.47 -6.48
C SER A 413 5.10 16.98 -5.42
N ARG A 414 5.50 16.98 -4.13
CA ARG A 414 4.69 17.53 -3.04
C ARG A 414 4.50 19.04 -3.11
N VAL A 415 5.47 19.79 -3.62
CA VAL A 415 5.34 21.24 -3.86
C VAL A 415 4.31 21.49 -4.97
N LYS A 416 4.40 20.79 -6.11
CA LYS A 416 3.39 20.87 -7.19
C LYS A 416 1.98 20.60 -6.69
N LEU A 417 1.76 19.48 -5.99
CA LEU A 417 0.46 19.14 -5.40
C LEU A 417 -0.05 20.18 -4.38
N ARG A 418 0.87 20.83 -3.64
CA ARG A 418 0.52 21.91 -2.70
C ARG A 418 0.08 23.17 -3.44
N ASP A 419 0.72 23.50 -4.56
CA ASP A 419 0.39 24.68 -5.36
C ASP A 419 -0.93 24.46 -6.13
N ASP A 420 -1.13 23.28 -6.75
CA ASP A 420 -2.42 22.86 -7.32
C ASP A 420 -3.56 22.95 -6.28
N SER A 421 -3.28 22.60 -5.02
CA SER A 421 -4.26 22.69 -3.94
C SER A 421 -4.56 24.14 -3.52
N LYS A 422 -3.59 25.05 -3.59
CA LYS A 422 -3.83 26.49 -3.35
C LYS A 422 -4.68 27.08 -4.46
N ASP A 423 -4.41 26.73 -5.71
CA ASP A 423 -5.13 27.27 -6.87
C ASP A 423 -6.60 26.82 -6.85
N LYS A 424 -6.85 25.55 -6.51
CA LYS A 424 -8.21 25.03 -6.26
C LYS A 424 -8.89 25.72 -5.08
N GLN A 425 -8.18 25.98 -3.98
CA GLN A 425 -8.73 26.72 -2.85
C GLN A 425 -9.11 28.16 -3.24
N GLN A 426 -8.23 28.88 -3.95
CA GLN A 426 -8.53 30.23 -4.46
C GLN A 426 -9.73 30.24 -5.42
N ALA A 427 -9.89 29.20 -6.25
CA ALA A 427 -11.06 29.07 -7.11
C ALA A 427 -12.35 28.87 -6.30
N LEU A 428 -12.32 28.05 -5.25
CA LEU A 428 -13.45 27.89 -4.32
C LEU A 428 -13.76 29.18 -3.57
N ASP A 429 -12.75 29.89 -3.06
CA ASP A 429 -12.95 31.15 -2.34
C ASP A 429 -13.59 32.22 -3.24
N ARG A 430 -13.20 32.28 -4.53
CA ARG A 430 -13.86 33.14 -5.54
C ARG A 430 -15.31 32.74 -5.78
N ILE A 431 -15.61 31.45 -5.90
CA ILE A 431 -17.00 30.94 -6.05
C ILE A 431 -17.83 31.29 -4.82
N ASN A 432 -17.28 31.17 -3.62
CA ASN A 432 -17.98 31.51 -2.39
C ASN A 432 -18.32 32.99 -2.34
N LEU A 433 -17.37 33.87 -2.69
CA LEU A 433 -17.59 35.31 -2.76
C LEU A 433 -18.65 35.71 -3.80
N THR A 434 -18.67 35.07 -4.99
CA THR A 434 -19.70 35.35 -6.00
C THR A 434 -21.07 34.85 -5.56
N LEU A 435 -21.16 33.66 -4.96
CA LEU A 435 -22.40 33.12 -4.39
C LEU A 435 -22.92 34.00 -3.24
N GLU A 436 -22.07 34.40 -2.29
CA GLU A 436 -22.45 35.32 -1.21
C GLU A 436 -23.05 36.63 -1.75
N HIS A 437 -22.41 37.21 -2.77
CA HIS A 437 -22.85 38.44 -3.39
C HIS A 437 -24.16 38.26 -4.17
N LEU A 438 -24.32 37.13 -4.85
CA LEU A 438 -25.55 36.76 -5.56
C LEU A 438 -26.72 36.53 -4.57
N TYR A 439 -26.48 35.84 -3.45
CA TYR A 439 -27.44 35.70 -2.35
C TYR A 439 -27.84 37.06 -1.76
N LYS A 440 -26.86 37.92 -1.42
CA LYS A 440 -27.12 39.28 -0.91
C LYS A 440 -27.99 40.09 -1.88
N LYS A 441 -27.75 39.98 -3.20
CA LYS A 441 -28.58 40.63 -4.22
C LYS A 441 -29.99 40.03 -4.31
N LEU A 442 -30.13 38.71 -4.38
CA LEU A 442 -31.44 38.07 -4.48
C LEU A 442 -32.31 38.34 -3.24
N VAL A 443 -31.74 38.30 -2.03
CA VAL A 443 -32.44 38.65 -0.78
C VAL A 443 -32.92 40.11 -0.76
N LEU A 444 -32.21 41.03 -1.43
CA LEU A 444 -32.64 42.43 -1.55
C LEU A 444 -33.76 42.63 -2.58
N VAL A 445 -33.84 41.76 -3.59
CA VAL A 445 -34.85 41.83 -4.66
C VAL A 445 -36.11 41.02 -4.30
N SER A 446 -35.99 39.92 -3.54
CA SER A 446 -37.11 39.04 -3.15
C SER A 446 -38.00 39.59 -2.02
N ILE A 447 -38.06 40.91 -1.86
CA ILE A 447 -38.91 41.59 -0.87
C ILE A 447 -39.81 42.55 -1.66
N PHE A 448 -41.09 42.64 -1.26
CA PHE A 448 -42.16 43.47 -1.84
C PHE A 448 -43.04 42.85 -2.94
N GLY A 449 -42.97 41.54 -3.18
CA GLY A 449 -44.11 40.79 -3.72
C GLY A 449 -45.35 40.96 -2.81
N ARG A 450 -46.48 41.42 -3.36
CA ARG A 450 -47.62 41.99 -2.59
C ARG A 450 -48.32 41.01 -1.62
N ARG A 451 -48.05 39.70 -1.69
CA ARG A 451 -48.82 38.65 -1.01
C ARG A 451 -48.31 38.23 0.38
N ASP A 452 -47.02 38.39 0.69
CA ASP A 452 -46.41 37.76 1.88
C ASP A 452 -45.88 38.73 2.96
N LYS A 453 -46.75 39.64 3.43
CA LYS A 453 -46.45 40.53 4.58
C LYS A 453 -46.45 39.81 5.95
N LYS A 454 -46.38 38.47 6.00
CA LYS A 454 -46.57 37.67 7.23
C LYS A 454 -45.44 36.70 7.60
N ARG A 455 -44.31 36.70 6.89
CA ARG A 455 -43.10 35.97 7.33
C ARG A 455 -41.93 36.94 7.52
N PRO A 456 -41.41 37.11 8.75
CA PRO A 456 -40.13 37.76 8.93
C PRO A 456 -39.06 36.82 8.38
N VAL A 457 -38.54 37.11 7.18
CA VAL A 457 -37.36 36.44 6.66
C VAL A 457 -36.21 36.77 7.61
N VAL A 458 -35.80 35.77 8.39
CA VAL A 458 -34.62 35.88 9.25
C VAL A 458 -33.45 36.26 8.36
N LYS A 459 -32.78 37.39 8.67
CA LYS A 459 -31.57 37.81 7.98
C LYS A 459 -30.41 36.91 8.41
N GLU A 460 -30.43 35.68 7.90
CA GLU A 460 -29.37 34.71 8.12
C GLU A 460 -28.07 35.20 7.46
N PHE A 461 -26.98 35.22 8.21
CA PHE A 461 -25.71 35.70 7.70
C PHE A 461 -25.13 34.68 6.69
N PRO A 462 -24.72 35.11 5.48
CA PRO A 462 -24.29 34.20 4.42
C PRO A 462 -23.02 33.40 4.78
N GLN A 463 -22.21 33.88 5.73
CA GLN A 463 -21.01 33.21 6.22
C GLN A 463 -21.26 31.88 6.97
N ASN A 464 -22.51 31.53 7.26
CA ASN A 464 -22.87 30.30 7.98
C ASN A 464 -23.24 29.11 7.06
N PHE A 465 -23.24 29.28 5.74
CA PHE A 465 -23.71 28.26 4.80
C PHE A 465 -22.57 27.66 3.97
N SER A 466 -22.68 26.36 3.70
CA SER A 466 -21.89 25.68 2.69
C SER A 466 -22.11 26.31 1.31
N PRO A 467 -21.11 26.34 0.40
CA PRO A 467 -21.28 26.87 -0.96
C PRO A 467 -22.48 26.25 -1.70
N VAL A 468 -22.72 24.95 -1.46
CA VAL A 468 -23.83 24.18 -2.04
C VAL A 468 -25.18 24.61 -1.46
N GLU A 469 -25.25 24.85 -0.15
CA GLU A 469 -26.47 25.33 0.53
C GLU A 469 -26.80 26.76 0.10
N LEU A 470 -25.79 27.62 -0.02
CA LEU A 470 -25.96 29.01 -0.40
C LEU A 470 -26.37 29.14 -1.88
N LEU A 471 -25.81 28.30 -2.77
CA LEU A 471 -26.32 28.12 -4.14
C LEU A 471 -27.77 27.62 -4.17
N GLY A 472 -28.11 26.62 -3.34
CA GLY A 472 -29.48 26.11 -3.23
C GLY A 472 -30.49 27.19 -2.80
N LYS A 473 -30.12 28.03 -1.82
CA LYS A 473 -30.91 29.19 -1.40
C LYS A 473 -31.04 30.24 -2.49
N CYS A 474 -29.96 30.53 -3.23
CA CYS A 474 -30.02 31.43 -4.39
C CYS A 474 -31.01 30.92 -5.45
N ASN A 475 -30.96 29.63 -5.78
CA ASN A 475 -31.83 29.03 -6.78
C ASN A 475 -33.31 29.08 -6.35
N GLY A 476 -33.59 28.83 -5.06
CA GLY A 476 -34.95 28.97 -4.50
C GLY A 476 -35.47 30.42 -4.49
N LEU A 477 -34.61 31.40 -4.18
CA LEU A 477 -34.96 32.83 -4.24
C LEU A 477 -35.19 33.29 -5.69
N GLN A 478 -34.41 32.80 -6.64
CA GLN A 478 -34.61 33.06 -8.07
C GLN A 478 -35.96 32.51 -8.53
N GLN A 479 -36.27 31.25 -8.24
CA GLN A 479 -37.57 30.63 -8.56
C GLN A 479 -38.75 31.31 -7.85
N GLN A 480 -38.53 32.00 -6.73
CA GLN A 480 -39.55 32.83 -6.11
C GLN A 480 -39.72 34.15 -6.87
N LEU A 481 -38.63 34.82 -7.20
CA LEU A 481 -38.66 36.07 -7.98
C LEU A 481 -39.28 35.88 -9.37
N GLU A 482 -38.99 34.77 -10.05
CA GLU A 482 -39.58 34.45 -11.35
C GLU A 482 -41.12 34.35 -11.26
N ARG A 483 -41.64 33.66 -10.24
CA ARG A 483 -43.09 33.59 -9.97
C ARG A 483 -43.69 34.93 -9.53
N ASP A 484 -43.00 35.68 -8.68
CA ASP A 484 -43.45 37.00 -8.23
C ASP A 484 -43.52 37.99 -9.41
N LEU A 485 -42.66 37.85 -10.43
CA LEU A 485 -42.68 38.63 -11.67
C LEU A 485 -43.75 38.15 -12.68
N GLU A 486 -44.02 36.84 -12.77
CA GLU A 486 -45.13 36.30 -13.57
C GLU A 486 -46.50 36.83 -13.10
N GLU A 487 -46.64 37.12 -11.81
CA GLU A 487 -47.86 37.68 -11.21
C GLU A 487 -47.87 39.22 -11.14
N TYR A 488 -46.87 39.90 -11.70
CA TYR A 488 -46.70 41.36 -11.60
C TYR A 488 -47.22 42.09 -12.84
N ASP A 489 -48.43 42.68 -12.75
CA ASP A 489 -48.94 43.56 -13.81
C ASP A 489 -48.25 44.92 -13.75
N ILE A 490 -47.37 45.16 -14.74
CA ILE A 490 -46.62 46.42 -14.87
C ILE A 490 -47.58 47.60 -15.06
N SER A 491 -48.69 47.40 -15.77
CA SER A 491 -49.67 48.43 -16.13
C SER A 491 -50.39 48.98 -14.88
N GLU A 492 -50.81 48.08 -13.97
CA GLU A 492 -51.49 48.47 -12.73
C GLU A 492 -50.56 49.24 -11.77
N GLU A 493 -49.25 48.94 -11.80
CA GLU A 493 -48.29 49.67 -10.97
C GLU A 493 -47.84 50.98 -11.62
N GLU A 494 -47.78 51.08 -12.95
CA GLU A 494 -47.60 52.36 -13.66
C GLU A 494 -48.73 53.33 -13.35
N GLU A 495 -50.01 52.91 -13.42
CA GLU A 495 -51.16 53.74 -13.00
C GLU A 495 -51.03 54.19 -11.53
N ARG A 496 -50.63 53.30 -10.60
CA ARG A 496 -50.39 53.68 -9.20
C ARG A 496 -49.24 54.66 -9.03
N LEU A 497 -48.17 54.53 -9.81
CA LEU A 497 -47.05 55.45 -9.75
C LEU A 497 -47.42 56.81 -10.32
N GLU A 498 -48.25 56.86 -11.36
CA GLU A 498 -48.82 58.09 -11.89
C GLU A 498 -49.80 58.77 -10.92
N GLU A 499 -50.69 58.01 -10.25
CA GLU A 499 -51.53 58.54 -9.16
C GLU A 499 -50.67 59.11 -8.03
N ALA A 500 -49.69 58.34 -7.53
CA ALA A 500 -48.81 58.79 -6.46
C ALA A 500 -47.94 59.98 -6.88
N LEU A 501 -47.51 60.06 -8.14
CA LEU A 501 -46.81 61.23 -8.68
C LEU A 501 -47.75 62.44 -8.77
N CYS A 502 -49.00 62.27 -9.18
CA CYS A 502 -49.99 63.34 -9.19
C CYS A 502 -50.31 63.84 -7.77
N GLU A 503 -50.37 62.96 -6.78
CA GLU A 503 -50.57 63.31 -5.37
C GLU A 503 -49.35 64.05 -4.77
N ASN A 504 -48.13 63.64 -5.15
CA ASN A 504 -46.89 64.35 -4.83
C ASN A 504 -46.74 65.68 -5.57
N VAL A 505 -47.28 65.82 -6.79
CA VAL A 505 -47.30 67.10 -7.54
C VAL A 505 -48.32 68.06 -6.92
N ARG A 506 -49.54 67.61 -6.58
CA ARG A 506 -50.55 68.42 -5.88
C ARG A 506 -50.03 68.97 -4.55
N SER A 507 -49.46 68.11 -3.71
CA SER A 507 -48.86 68.54 -2.44
C SER A 507 -47.63 69.44 -2.65
N ARG A 508 -46.86 69.27 -3.74
CA ARG A 508 -45.77 70.18 -4.10
C ARG A 508 -46.26 71.55 -4.58
N GLU A 509 -47.37 71.63 -5.31
CA GLU A 509 -48.00 72.89 -5.74
C GLU A 509 -48.52 73.67 -4.51
N GLU A 510 -49.20 73.01 -3.59
CA GLU A 510 -49.63 73.60 -2.31
C GLU A 510 -48.43 74.12 -1.48
N TYR A 511 -47.32 73.39 -1.43
CA TYR A 511 -46.09 73.85 -0.77
C TYR A 511 -45.38 74.96 -1.54
N GLN A 512 -45.40 74.99 -2.88
CA GLN A 512 -44.81 76.07 -3.67
C GLN A 512 -45.56 77.39 -3.47
N ASP A 513 -46.89 77.38 -3.41
CA ASP A 513 -47.69 78.58 -3.16
C ASP A 513 -47.42 79.18 -1.75
N ILE A 514 -47.15 78.33 -0.76
CA ILE A 514 -46.77 78.74 0.60
C ILE A 514 -45.32 79.29 0.65
N VAL A 515 -44.41 78.74 -0.15
CA VAL A 515 -43.00 79.14 -0.20
C VAL A 515 -42.81 80.42 -1.02
N GLU A 516 -43.47 80.56 -2.18
CA GLU A 516 -43.34 81.73 -3.05
C GLU A 516 -43.91 83.00 -2.40
N ARG A 517 -44.96 82.89 -1.57
CA ARG A 517 -45.46 83.99 -0.71
C ARG A 517 -44.50 84.41 0.42
N ARG A 518 -43.38 83.70 0.63
CA ARG A 518 -42.42 83.93 1.71
C ARG A 518 -40.99 84.27 1.27
N ILE A 519 -40.70 84.40 -0.02
CA ILE A 519 -39.36 84.73 -0.53
C ILE A 519 -39.21 86.25 -0.75
N PRO A 520 -38.27 86.94 -0.06
CA PRO A 520 -37.93 88.33 -0.37
C PRO A 520 -37.18 88.46 -1.71
N ASN A 521 -37.43 89.53 -2.46
CA ASN A 521 -37.00 89.73 -3.85
C ASN A 521 -35.48 89.67 -4.15
N ASN A 522 -34.60 89.61 -3.14
CA ASN A 522 -33.14 89.67 -3.30
C ASN A 522 -32.42 88.37 -2.87
N ALA A 523 -32.87 87.22 -3.38
CA ALA A 523 -32.21 85.92 -3.14
C ALA A 523 -31.72 85.28 -4.45
N VAL A 524 -30.40 85.25 -4.65
CA VAL A 524 -29.75 84.67 -5.84
C VAL A 524 -29.87 83.13 -5.83
N ARG A 525 -30.49 82.55 -6.87
CA ARG A 525 -30.55 81.09 -7.06
C ARG A 525 -29.19 80.53 -7.44
N THR A 526 -28.64 79.63 -6.62
CA THR A 526 -27.44 78.85 -6.96
C THR A 526 -27.79 77.63 -7.80
N ASN A 527 -27.45 77.64 -9.09
CA ASN A 527 -27.69 76.52 -10.00
C ASN A 527 -26.74 75.35 -9.71
N ALA A 528 -27.22 74.30 -9.03
CA ALA A 528 -26.52 73.03 -8.92
C ALA A 528 -26.64 72.25 -10.25
N ALA A 529 -25.60 72.31 -11.09
CA ALA A 529 -25.61 71.68 -12.41
C ALA A 529 -25.52 70.15 -12.32
N ASN A 530 -26.42 69.48 -13.04
CA ASN A 530 -26.44 68.02 -13.25
C ASN A 530 -25.07 67.47 -13.68
N LYS A 531 -24.57 66.43 -12.98
CA LYS A 531 -23.64 65.46 -13.55
C LYS A 531 -24.36 64.11 -13.74
N LYS A 532 -24.90 63.91 -14.93
CA LYS A 532 -25.37 62.59 -15.40
C LYS A 532 -24.15 61.71 -15.66
N GLY A 533 -24.02 60.58 -14.95
CA GLY A 533 -23.10 59.51 -15.31
C GLY A 533 -23.80 58.56 -16.28
N ALA A 534 -23.37 58.53 -17.54
CA ALA A 534 -23.89 57.61 -18.55
C ALA A 534 -23.07 56.31 -18.57
N TRP A 535 -23.77 55.16 -18.66
CA TRP A 535 -23.17 53.85 -18.87
C TRP A 535 -23.11 53.52 -20.37
N VAL A 536 -21.91 53.30 -20.89
CA VAL A 536 -21.59 52.54 -22.11
C VAL A 536 -20.18 51.93 -21.86
N GLY A 537 -19.85 50.68 -22.15
CA GLY A 537 -20.61 49.65 -22.87
C GLY A 537 -19.96 49.27 -24.21
N GLY A 538 -18.65 48.98 -24.26
CA GLY A 538 -18.00 48.62 -25.52
C GLY A 538 -16.53 48.21 -25.38
N SER A 539 -16.21 47.01 -25.86
CA SER A 539 -14.87 46.47 -26.10
C SER A 539 -13.98 47.41 -26.92
N GLY A 540 -12.76 47.68 -26.44
CA GLY A 540 -11.70 48.35 -27.20
C GLY A 540 -10.34 48.09 -26.56
N THR A 541 -9.48 47.34 -27.25
CA THR A 541 -8.11 47.03 -26.81
C THR A 541 -7.19 48.17 -27.23
N ASP A 542 -6.95 49.13 -26.35
CA ASP A 542 -5.92 50.14 -26.54
C ASP A 542 -4.74 49.90 -25.58
N GLU A 543 -3.55 49.78 -26.16
CA GLU A 543 -2.29 49.66 -25.44
C GLU A 543 -2.03 50.96 -24.66
N VAL A 544 -2.11 50.87 -23.32
CA VAL A 544 -1.64 51.97 -22.49
C VAL A 544 -0.12 51.94 -22.52
N ASP A 545 0.46 52.83 -23.31
CA ASP A 545 1.86 53.27 -23.20
C ASP A 545 2.08 53.85 -21.80
N GLN A 546 2.32 52.96 -20.85
CA GLN A 546 2.51 53.30 -19.45
C GLN A 546 3.94 53.80 -19.29
N GLU A 547 4.13 55.08 -19.59
CA GLU A 547 5.40 55.82 -19.61
C GLU A 547 6.29 55.41 -18.42
N VAL A 548 7.22 54.49 -18.68
CA VAL A 548 7.99 53.83 -17.62
C VAL A 548 9.00 54.85 -17.09
N LEU A 549 8.61 55.51 -15.99
CA LEU A 549 9.45 56.40 -15.20
C LEU A 549 10.83 55.77 -15.04
N THR A 550 11.81 56.36 -15.73
CA THR A 550 13.14 55.76 -15.89
C THR A 550 13.74 55.49 -14.51
N ARG A 551 14.48 54.38 -14.38
CA ARG A 551 15.06 53.92 -13.10
C ARG A 551 15.76 55.04 -12.30
N ASP A 552 16.36 56.00 -12.99
CA ASP A 552 17.07 57.12 -12.37
C ASP A 552 16.15 58.28 -11.91
N ALA A 553 14.99 58.48 -12.55
CA ALA A 553 13.93 59.36 -12.04
C ALA A 553 13.34 58.83 -10.71
N ILE A 554 13.13 57.51 -10.63
CA ILE A 554 12.70 56.83 -9.39
C ILE A 554 13.79 56.95 -8.30
N LYS A 555 15.08 56.82 -8.64
CA LYS A 555 16.20 57.07 -7.71
C LYS A 555 16.28 58.52 -7.24
N GLN A 556 16.06 59.52 -8.12
CA GLN A 556 16.05 60.93 -7.72
C GLN A 556 14.89 61.22 -6.76
N ARG A 557 13.68 60.74 -7.09
CA ARG A 557 12.49 60.92 -6.24
C ARG A 557 12.65 60.25 -4.87
N SER A 558 13.22 59.05 -4.82
CA SER A 558 13.50 58.36 -3.54
C SER A 558 14.62 59.05 -2.73
N ARG A 559 15.69 59.56 -3.36
CA ARG A 559 16.70 60.40 -2.67
C ARG A 559 16.08 61.66 -2.06
N MET A 560 15.24 62.37 -2.80
CA MET A 560 14.52 63.56 -2.33
C MET A 560 13.60 63.26 -1.13
N ILE A 561 12.93 62.11 -1.12
CA ILE A 561 12.10 61.65 0.02
C ILE A 561 12.98 61.38 1.25
N VAL A 562 14.12 60.69 1.08
CA VAL A 562 15.05 60.38 2.18
C VAL A 562 15.71 61.64 2.75
N GLU A 563 16.09 62.62 1.92
CA GLU A 563 16.61 63.90 2.43
C GLU A 563 15.56 64.70 3.19
N ASN A 564 14.32 64.77 2.67
CA ASN A 564 13.22 65.45 3.36
C ASN A 564 12.83 64.75 4.68
N ALA A 565 12.97 63.42 4.77
CA ALA A 565 12.80 62.69 6.03
C ALA A 565 13.91 63.06 7.04
N LYS A 566 15.19 63.08 6.61
CA LYS A 566 16.33 63.47 7.47
C LYS A 566 16.24 64.92 7.96
N ARG A 567 15.65 65.83 7.18
CA ARG A 567 15.38 67.23 7.60
C ARG A 567 14.23 67.37 8.59
N LYS A 568 13.36 66.36 8.75
CA LYS A 568 12.26 66.37 9.73
C LYS A 568 12.67 65.82 11.10
N THR A 569 13.60 64.86 11.17
CA THR A 569 14.07 64.30 12.46
C THR A 569 14.93 65.28 13.27
N THR A 570 15.75 66.12 12.63
CA THR A 570 16.61 67.10 13.33
C THR A 570 15.86 68.29 13.93
N ARG A 571 14.56 68.47 13.63
CA ARG A 571 13.74 69.58 14.16
C ARG A 571 12.97 69.23 15.43
N ASN A 572 12.91 67.96 15.83
CA ASN A 572 12.12 67.48 16.97
C ASN A 572 12.92 67.21 18.26
N THR A 573 14.26 67.28 18.23
CA THR A 573 15.11 67.03 19.40
C THR A 573 15.29 68.24 20.32
N ASN A 574 15.16 69.47 19.81
CA ASN A 574 15.41 70.70 20.59
C ASN A 574 14.17 71.26 21.32
N ARG A 575 13.14 70.44 21.61
CA ARG A 575 11.87 70.90 22.22
C ARG A 575 11.39 70.07 23.42
N LYS A 576 12.25 69.23 24.00
CA LYS A 576 11.96 68.38 25.18
C LYS A 576 13.00 68.54 26.31
N GLN A 577 13.50 69.76 26.53
CA GLN A 577 14.28 70.14 27.71
C GLN A 577 13.81 71.47 28.30
N PHE A 578 12.52 71.58 28.59
CA PHE A 578 11.95 72.51 29.57
C PHE A 578 10.66 71.88 30.11
N ASN A 579 10.39 72.09 31.40
CA ASN A 579 9.28 71.55 32.21
C ASN A 579 9.54 70.16 32.84
N LEU A 580 10.27 70.17 33.96
CA LEU A 580 10.06 69.29 35.12
C LEU A 580 10.78 69.91 36.34
N SER A 581 10.10 70.88 36.97
CA SER A 581 10.44 71.48 38.26
C SER A 581 9.15 71.93 38.92
N ILE A 582 9.05 71.74 40.25
CA ILE A 582 7.82 71.69 41.06
C ILE A 582 7.09 70.35 40.88
#